data_AF-A0A2N5Z082-F1
#
_entry.id   AF-A0A2N5Z082-F1
#
_cell.length_a   1.000
_cell.length_b   1.000
_cell.length_c   1.000
_cell.angle_alpha   90.00
_cell.angle_beta   90.00
_cell.angle_gamma   90.00
#
_symmetry.space_group_name_H-M   'P 1'
#
loop_
_entity.id
_entity.type
_entity.pdbx_description
1 polymer ?
#
loop_
_entity_poly.entity_id
_entity_poly.type
_entity_poly.pdbx_seq_one_letter_code
_entity_poly.pdbx_strand_id
1 'polypeptide(L)'
;MEEKKKGTFRIKRETHTVSQQVKDNLKAYNKIKKQVIEAMGDEELTIPQIAAKLNMSQPDTLYYVMSLLKFGTVVAAGIDDMDEYYYYKLKK
;
A
#
# COMPACT_ATOMS: atom_id res chain seq x y z
N MET A 1 -36.64 27.45 2.21
CA MET A 1 -36.31 26.03 2.49
C MET A 1 -34.96 25.57 1.91
N GLU A 2 -34.20 26.42 1.20
CA GLU A 2 -32.90 26.06 0.63
C GLU A 2 -31.71 26.12 1.61
N GLU A 3 -31.74 27.02 2.60
CA GLU A 3 -30.61 27.19 3.55
C GLU A 3 -30.36 25.96 4.44
N LYS A 4 -31.42 25.20 4.77
CA LYS A 4 -31.30 23.99 5.63
C LYS A 4 -30.51 22.86 4.96
N LYS A 5 -30.51 22.76 3.63
CA LYS A 5 -29.78 21.69 2.90
C LYS A 5 -28.27 21.89 2.89
N LYS A 6 -27.77 23.13 2.95
CA LYS A 6 -26.34 23.44 3.05
C LYS A 6 -25.78 23.24 4.48
N GLY A 7 -26.65 23.21 5.49
CA GLY A 7 -26.28 23.02 6.89
C GLY A 7 -25.76 21.61 7.19
N THR A 8 -26.45 20.57 6.73
CA THR A 8 -26.09 19.17 7.07
C THR A 8 -24.71 18.77 6.57
N PHE A 9 -24.33 19.15 5.35
CA PHE A 9 -23.00 18.89 4.81
C PHE A 9 -21.91 19.62 5.62
N ARG A 10 -22.10 20.92 5.92
CA ARG A 10 -21.13 21.70 6.71
C ARG A 10 -20.97 21.14 8.12
N ILE A 11 -22.09 20.86 8.80
CA ILE A 11 -22.11 20.28 10.15
C ILE A 11 -21.40 18.92 10.14
N LYS A 12 -21.70 18.03 9.19
CA LYS A 12 -21.00 16.73 9.11
C LYS A 12 -19.52 16.89 8.81
N ARG A 13 -19.11 17.80 7.92
CA ARG A 13 -17.69 18.03 7.64
C ARG A 13 -16.90 18.48 8.87
N GLU A 14 -17.52 19.29 9.73
CA GLU A 14 -16.88 19.85 10.94
C GLU A 14 -16.92 18.88 12.13
N THR A 15 -17.96 18.06 12.24
CA THR A 15 -18.16 17.15 13.39
C THR A 15 -17.72 15.72 13.13
N HIS A 16 -17.66 15.28 11.87
CA HIS A 16 -17.28 13.91 11.53
C HIS A 16 -15.77 13.75 11.60
N THR A 17 -15.29 13.31 12.75
CA THR A 17 -13.89 13.00 12.98
C THR A 17 -13.55 11.60 12.49
N VAL A 18 -12.36 11.43 11.93
CA VAL A 18 -11.83 10.10 11.59
C VAL A 18 -11.61 9.29 12.86
N SER A 19 -12.09 8.04 12.88
CA SER A 19 -11.92 7.15 14.03
C SER A 19 -10.44 6.86 14.31
N GLN A 20 -10.10 6.59 15.58
CA GLN A 20 -8.73 6.29 15.96
C GLN A 20 -8.19 5.05 15.21
N GLN A 21 -9.04 4.02 15.04
CA GLN A 21 -8.69 2.82 14.28
C GLN A 21 -8.20 3.11 12.86
N VAL A 22 -8.86 4.05 12.15
CA VAL A 22 -8.44 4.42 10.79
C VAL A 22 -7.08 5.11 10.80
N LYS A 23 -6.82 5.96 11.79
CA LYS A 23 -5.50 6.61 11.95
C LYS A 23 -4.40 5.59 12.23
N ASP A 24 -4.67 4.61 13.09
CA ASP A 24 -3.72 3.56 13.44
C ASP A 24 -3.43 2.64 12.25
N ASN A 25 -4.46 2.26 11.49
CA ASN A 25 -4.32 1.50 10.25
C ASN A 25 -3.46 2.25 9.22
N LEU A 26 -3.69 3.56 9.04
CA LEU A 26 -2.90 4.38 8.12
C LEU A 26 -1.43 4.46 8.56
N LYS A 27 -1.18 4.58 9.87
CA LYS A 27 0.18 4.60 10.42
C LYS A 27 0.90 3.27 10.19
N ALA A 28 0.22 2.15 10.43
CA ALA A 28 0.75 0.81 10.19
C ALA A 28 1.05 0.59 8.69
N TYR A 29 0.11 0.95 7.82
CA TYR A 29 0.27 0.88 6.36
C TYR A 29 1.47 1.70 5.89
N ASN A 30 1.59 2.96 6.33
CA ASN A 30 2.69 3.84 5.92
C ASN A 30 4.05 3.30 6.38
N LYS A 31 4.12 2.71 7.58
CA LYS A 31 5.33 2.06 8.09
C LYS A 31 5.73 0.91 7.18
N ILE A 32 4.80 0.00 6.88
CA ILE A 32 5.07 -1.17 6.04
C ILE A 32 5.42 -0.77 4.62
N LYS A 33 4.68 0.19 4.04
CA LYS A 33 4.99 0.77 2.72
C LYS A 33 6.44 1.25 2.65
N LYS A 34 6.90 1.99 3.67
CA LYS A 34 8.29 2.47 3.72
C LYS A 34 9.28 1.31 3.76
N GLN A 35 9.02 0.30 4.61
CA GLN A 35 9.87 -0.88 4.71
C GLN A 35 9.96 -1.65 3.37
N VAL A 36 8.83 -1.84 2.67
CA VAL A 36 8.81 -2.50 1.35
C VAL A 36 9.64 -1.73 0.34
N ILE A 37 9.47 -0.40 0.25
CA ILE A 37 10.23 0.45 -0.67
C ILE A 37 11.73 0.37 -0.37
N GLU A 38 12.12 0.45 0.90
CA GLU A 38 13.53 0.33 1.32
C GLU A 38 14.11 -1.05 1.03
N ALA A 39 13.34 -2.13 1.22
CA ALA A 39 13.79 -3.49 0.94
C ALA A 39 13.96 -3.78 -0.56
N MET A 40 13.15 -3.15 -1.41
CA MET A 40 13.24 -3.25 -2.87
C MET A 40 14.44 -2.46 -3.42
N GLY A 41 14.69 -1.24 -2.92
CA GLY A 41 15.78 -0.41 -3.41
C GLY A 41 15.71 -0.21 -4.93
N ASP A 42 16.83 -0.44 -5.62
CA ASP A 42 16.93 -0.40 -7.08
C ASP A 42 16.83 -1.78 -7.74
N GLU A 43 16.58 -2.84 -6.97
CA GLU A 43 16.55 -4.22 -7.44
C GLU A 43 15.14 -4.64 -7.93
N GLU A 44 15.10 -5.60 -8.85
CA GLU A 44 13.88 -6.30 -9.23
C GLU A 44 13.76 -7.55 -8.35
N LEU A 45 12.65 -7.68 -7.60
CA LEU A 45 12.48 -8.74 -6.61
C LEU A 45 11.14 -9.45 -6.78
N THR A 46 11.12 -10.77 -6.53
CA THR A 46 9.89 -11.56 -6.44
C THR A 46 9.23 -11.43 -5.06
N ILE A 47 7.96 -11.84 -4.95
CA ILE A 47 7.25 -11.83 -3.66
C ILE A 47 7.98 -12.64 -2.56
N PRO A 48 8.47 -13.88 -2.82
CA PRO A 48 9.26 -14.61 -1.83
C PRO A 48 10.53 -13.89 -1.39
N GLN A 49 11.23 -13.22 -2.31
CA GLN A 49 12.45 -12.48 -2.00
C GLN A 49 12.15 -11.25 -1.11
N ILE A 50 11.11 -10.48 -1.42
CA ILE A 50 10.67 -9.34 -0.60
C ILE A 50 10.23 -9.83 0.78
N ALA A 51 9.47 -10.92 0.86
CA ALA A 51 9.00 -11.51 2.11
C ALA A 51 10.17 -11.93 3.00
N ALA A 52 11.20 -12.56 2.42
CA ALA A 52 12.42 -12.94 3.12
C ALA A 52 13.20 -11.73 3.66
N LYS A 53 13.38 -10.67 2.83
CA LYS A 53 14.06 -9.43 3.26
C LYS A 53 13.34 -8.73 4.42
N LEU A 54 12.00 -8.76 4.42
CA LEU A 54 11.17 -8.09 5.43
C LEU A 54 10.86 -8.94 6.66
N ASN A 55 11.24 -10.23 6.64
CA ASN A 55 10.79 -11.23 7.62
C ASN A 55 9.25 -11.20 7.81
N MET A 56 8.53 -11.19 6.69
CA MET A 56 7.07 -11.11 6.62
C MET A 56 6.51 -12.34 5.90
N SER A 57 5.25 -12.69 6.16
CA SER A 57 4.59 -13.77 5.42
C SER A 57 4.46 -13.42 3.93
N GLN A 58 4.50 -14.42 3.05
CA GLN A 58 4.26 -14.19 1.61
C GLN A 58 2.86 -13.61 1.32
N PRO A 59 1.76 -14.08 1.96
CA PRO A 59 0.44 -13.49 1.75
C PRO A 59 0.36 -12.00 2.12
N ASP A 60 0.94 -11.61 3.26
CA ASP A 60 0.95 -10.19 3.66
C ASP A 60 1.82 -9.36 2.70
N THR A 61 2.99 -9.89 2.33
CA THR A 61 3.89 -9.25 1.37
C THR A 61 3.19 -9.04 0.03
N LEU A 62 2.50 -10.07 -0.48
CA LEU A 62 1.69 -10.00 -1.70
C LEU A 62 0.65 -8.89 -1.59
N TYR A 63 -0.10 -8.82 -0.49
CA TYR A 63 -1.12 -7.79 -0.28
C TYR A 63 -0.54 -6.37 -0.37
N TYR A 64 0.59 -6.12 0.30
CA TYR A 64 1.23 -4.79 0.27
C TYR A 64 1.82 -4.46 -1.10
N VAL A 65 2.55 -5.38 -1.72
CA VAL A 65 3.15 -5.17 -3.06
C VAL A 65 2.07 -4.93 -4.11
N MET A 66 0.98 -5.71 -4.10
CA MET A 66 -0.15 -5.51 -5.01
C MET A 66 -0.86 -4.18 -4.79
N SER A 67 -0.96 -3.73 -3.54
CA SER A 67 -1.49 -2.39 -3.23
C SER A 67 -0.60 -1.30 -3.81
N LEU A 68 0.73 -1.43 -3.69
CA LEU A 68 1.69 -0.48 -4.27
C LEU A 68 1.69 -0.51 -5.80
N LEU A 69 1.49 -1.67 -6.41
CA LEU A 69 1.30 -1.83 -7.85
C LEU A 69 0.04 -1.12 -8.33
N LYS A 70 -1.09 -1.35 -7.65
CA LYS A 70 -2.38 -0.70 -7.97
C LYS A 70 -2.29 0.82 -7.98
N PHE A 71 -1.53 1.41 -7.06
CA PHE A 71 -1.35 2.87 -6.96
C PHE A 71 -0.08 3.37 -7.68
N GLY A 72 0.57 2.52 -8.48
CA GLY A 72 1.67 2.91 -9.35
C GLY A 72 2.98 3.27 -8.64
N THR A 73 3.17 2.85 -7.39
CA THR A 73 4.48 2.96 -6.70
C THR A 73 5.44 1.85 -7.15
N VAL A 74 4.88 0.68 -7.50
CA VAL A 74 5.61 -0.50 -7.98
C VAL A 74 5.09 -0.87 -9.37
N VAL A 75 5.94 -1.48 -10.20
CA VAL A 75 5.57 -2.04 -11.51
C VAL A 75 6.10 -3.46 -11.62
N ALA A 76 5.41 -4.30 -12.40
CA ALA A 76 5.93 -5.60 -12.79
C ALA A 76 7.10 -5.42 -13.76
N ALA A 77 8.16 -6.20 -13.59
CA ALA A 77 9.38 -6.14 -14.38
C ALA A 77 9.57 -7.35 -15.32
N GLY A 78 8.81 -8.43 -15.10
CA GLY A 78 8.89 -9.65 -15.89
C GLY A 78 8.46 -10.86 -15.07
N ILE A 79 8.62 -12.03 -15.67
CA ILE A 79 8.51 -13.33 -15.00
C ILE A 79 9.93 -13.83 -14.75
N ASP A 80 10.14 -14.59 -13.67
CA ASP A 80 11.43 -15.19 -13.36
C ASP A 80 11.81 -16.35 -14.28
N ASP A 81 13.08 -16.78 -14.23
CA ASP A 81 13.64 -17.77 -15.16
C ASP A 81 12.94 -19.14 -15.09
N MET A 82 12.22 -19.42 -14.00
CA MET A 82 11.47 -20.67 -13.79
C MET A 82 9.97 -20.55 -14.08
N ASP A 83 9.51 -19.39 -14.57
CA ASP A 83 8.10 -19.07 -14.81
C ASP A 83 7.18 -19.19 -13.57
N GLU A 84 7.73 -19.12 -12.36
CA GLU A 84 6.99 -19.31 -11.10
C GLU A 84 6.50 -17.99 -10.51
N TYR A 85 7.33 -16.95 -10.57
CA TYR A 85 7.04 -15.67 -9.93
C TYR A 85 7.27 -14.48 -10.85
N TYR A 86 6.49 -13.43 -10.63
CA TYR A 86 6.76 -12.12 -11.24
C TYR A 86 7.81 -11.36 -10.45
N TYR A 87 8.72 -10.70 -11.17
CA TYR A 87 9.57 -9.65 -10.61
C TYR A 87 8.82 -8.33 -10.51
N TYR A 88 9.10 -7.59 -9.43
CA TYR A 88 8.56 -6.27 -9.17
C TYR A 88 9.69 -5.28 -8.90
N LYS A 89 9.51 -4.03 -9.35
CA LYS A 89 10.45 -2.94 -9.09
C LYS A 89 9.73 -1.64 -8.76
N LEU A 90 10.43 -0.72 -8.12
CA LEU A 90 9.92 0.63 -7.90
C LEU A 90 9.72 1.36 -9.24
N LYS A 91 8.61 2.08 -9.36
CA LYS A 91 8.36 2.96 -10.50
C LYS A 91 9.27 4.18 -10.38
N LYS A 92 10.25 4.30 -11.29
CA LYS A 92 11.06 5.51 -11.46
C LYS A 92 10.33 6.52 -12.36
#